data_AF-A0A660Q9X3-F1
#
_entry.id   AF-A0A660Q9X3-F1
#
_cell.length_a   1.000
_cell.length_b   1.000
_cell.length_c   1.000
_cell.angle_alpha   90.00
_cell.angle_beta   90.00
_cell.angle_gamma   90.00
#
_symmetry.space_group_name_H-M   'P 1'
#
loop_
_entity.id
_entity.type
_entity.pdbx_description
1 polymer ?
#
loop_
_entity_poly.entity_id
_entity_poly.type
_entity_poly.pdbx_seq_one_letter_code
_entity_poly.pdbx_strand_id
1 'polypeptide(L)'
;MLRFAISFVCLICFSACQAAERLLTLSNDDEIPTHIYPADGNTVLLWLPAEFGIGQRQFPVAEALAARGIEVWMPDFHSAWFLPIGRNSFDEVQPDTVRELIEKILHESNKKLIILAAGRSVPLAMQAIRQWQIQAENNQRLLGLIALNPMLSEDSVAAGEAIHFRSITSASNVPLYVLQPERFGGFWYSRELLQELYKSGAPVYLHWLPDGASGFYVRPLEEAEPEDLHYTERLPDLVLQSIRVFSWYDGTPNTVTSADLSSSKNSTAKRTELLSESSSRPQAPALSLPSLNGKDINLADHQQQVVLVNFWATWCPPCVEEIPSLQQLYSRFQDKGFQVLAVSVGESKQKVQTFMQQHPVNFNVLLDQQGELYRNWKVGAFPTSFVLDKQHRIRYAVFGAFDWNSDEVAAKIEALLAEQAQSTTSNFILPD
;
A
#
# COMPACT_ATOMS: atom_id res chain seq x y z
N MET A 1 14.70 -0.90 77.87
CA MET A 1 15.25 -1.40 76.58
C MET A 1 14.16 -1.27 75.53
N LEU A 2 14.17 -0.19 74.75
CA LEU A 2 13.22 0.07 73.67
C LEU A 2 13.82 -0.53 72.38
N ARG A 3 13.14 -1.48 71.75
CA ARG A 3 13.56 -2.06 70.46
C ARG A 3 12.93 -1.24 69.32
N PHE A 4 13.77 -0.57 68.53
CA PHE A 4 13.38 0.04 67.26
C PHE A 4 13.28 -1.05 66.19
N ALA A 5 12.11 -1.19 65.58
CA ALA A 5 11.91 -1.96 64.36
C ALA A 5 12.27 -1.07 63.17
N ILE A 6 13.30 -1.46 62.42
CA ILE A 6 13.68 -0.82 61.15
C ILE A 6 12.85 -1.50 60.06
N SER A 7 11.82 -0.82 59.57
CA SER A 7 11.11 -1.22 58.35
C SER A 7 12.01 -0.95 57.15
N PHE A 8 12.46 -2.02 56.51
CA PHE A 8 13.07 -1.98 55.18
C PHE A 8 11.95 -1.69 54.17
N VAL A 9 11.85 -0.44 53.72
CA VAL A 9 11.02 -0.10 52.56
C VAL A 9 11.79 -0.61 51.33
N CYS A 10 11.32 -1.74 50.80
CA CYS A 10 11.79 -2.26 49.52
C CYS A 10 11.26 -1.32 48.43
N LEU A 11 12.09 -0.35 47.99
CA LEU A 11 11.82 0.40 46.76
C LEU A 11 11.94 -0.60 45.60
N ILE A 12 10.79 -1.10 45.13
CA ILE A 12 10.69 -1.73 43.82
C ILE A 12 10.87 -0.59 42.81
N CYS A 13 12.09 -0.42 42.30
CA CYS A 13 12.34 0.37 41.10
C CYS A 13 11.58 -0.30 39.96
N PHE A 14 10.38 0.18 39.66
CA PHE A 14 9.83 0.04 38.32
C PHE A 14 10.75 0.83 37.40
N SER A 15 11.74 0.15 36.81
CA SER A 15 12.48 0.71 35.68
C SER A 15 11.45 0.92 34.59
N ALA A 16 11.04 2.17 34.40
CA ALA A 16 10.27 2.53 33.22
C ALA A 16 11.09 2.06 32.02
N CYS A 17 10.49 1.23 31.16
CA CYS A 17 11.08 0.84 29.89
C CYS A 17 11.13 2.10 29.02
N GLN A 18 12.17 2.90 29.20
CA GLN A 18 12.36 4.13 28.46
C GLN A 18 13.06 3.79 27.15
N ALA A 19 12.59 4.38 26.05
CA ALA A 19 13.24 4.24 24.75
C ALA A 19 14.70 4.71 24.85
N ALA A 20 15.61 3.91 24.29
CA ALA A 20 16.99 4.29 24.07
C ALA A 20 17.19 4.58 22.59
N GLU A 21 17.77 5.73 22.25
CA GLU A 21 18.21 6.01 20.88
C GLU A 21 19.62 5.47 20.67
N ARG A 22 19.83 4.76 19.57
CA ARG A 22 21.14 4.22 19.18
C ARG A 22 21.37 4.43 17.70
N LEU A 23 22.57 4.85 17.33
CA LEU A 23 23.04 4.84 15.95
C LEU A 23 23.58 3.45 15.63
N LEU A 24 22.98 2.77 14.64
CA LEU A 24 23.47 1.50 14.12
C LEU A 24 24.34 1.78 12.90
N THR A 25 25.64 1.53 13.01
CA THR A 25 26.56 1.61 11.87
C THR A 25 26.48 0.33 11.04
N LEU A 26 26.30 0.48 9.73
CA LEU A 26 26.35 -0.57 8.73
C LEU A 26 27.79 -0.81 8.23
N SER A 27 27.98 -1.85 7.41
CA SER A 27 29.28 -2.20 6.81
C SER A 27 29.84 -1.14 5.85
N ASN A 28 28.97 -0.30 5.28
CA ASN A 28 29.32 0.81 4.39
C ASN A 28 29.51 2.15 5.12
N ASP A 29 29.63 2.13 6.46
CA ASP A 29 29.72 3.29 7.35
C ASP A 29 28.46 4.18 7.43
N ASP A 30 27.34 3.79 6.80
CA ASP A 30 26.07 4.48 7.02
C ASP A 30 25.60 4.29 8.46
N GLU A 31 25.09 5.35 9.08
CA GLU A 31 24.52 5.32 10.42
C GLU A 31 23.00 5.41 10.36
N ILE A 32 22.32 4.43 10.96
CA ILE A 32 20.87 4.39 11.06
C ILE A 32 20.44 4.73 12.49
N PRO A 33 19.84 5.92 12.72
CA PRO A 33 19.17 6.22 13.98
C PRO A 33 18.09 5.19 14.25
N THR A 34 18.09 4.62 15.46
CA THR A 34 17.18 3.54 15.83
C THR A 34 16.64 3.78 17.24
N HIS A 35 15.30 3.81 17.37
CA HIS A 35 14.65 3.78 18.67
C HIS A 35 14.57 2.33 19.16
N ILE A 36 15.12 2.06 20.34
CA ILE A 36 15.16 0.74 20.94
C ILE A 36 14.36 0.76 22.24
N TYR A 37 13.38 -0.14 22.33
CA TYR A 37 12.60 -0.39 23.53
C TYR A 37 13.05 -1.73 24.14
N PRO A 38 13.94 -1.72 25.15
CA PRO A 38 14.53 -2.93 25.69
C PRO A 38 13.49 -3.77 26.46
N ALA A 39 13.60 -5.08 26.37
CA ALA A 39 12.76 -5.99 27.16
C ALA A 39 13.53 -7.27 27.54
N ASP A 40 13.21 -7.89 28.67
CA ASP A 40 13.93 -9.09 29.13
C ASP A 40 13.53 -10.38 28.39
N GLY A 41 12.43 -10.34 27.62
CA GLY A 41 11.94 -11.54 26.92
C GLY A 41 12.82 -11.95 25.74
N ASN A 42 12.56 -13.15 25.23
CA ASN A 42 13.43 -13.82 24.25
C ASN A 42 13.11 -13.47 22.78
N THR A 43 12.46 -12.33 22.52
CA THR A 43 12.08 -11.93 21.16
C THR A 43 12.43 -10.47 20.92
N VAL A 44 12.99 -10.18 19.74
CA VAL A 44 13.19 -8.85 19.18
C VAL A 44 12.24 -8.70 17.99
N LEU A 45 11.54 -7.57 17.94
CA LEU A 45 10.75 -7.11 16.81
C LEU A 45 11.54 -6.00 16.08
N LEU A 46 12.03 -6.29 14.87
CA LEU A 46 12.51 -5.27 13.96
C LEU A 46 11.32 -4.65 13.24
N TRP A 47 10.92 -3.46 13.64
CA TRP A 47 9.79 -2.74 13.04
C TRP A 47 10.32 -1.72 12.03
N LEU A 48 10.26 -2.09 10.75
CA LEU A 48 10.68 -1.23 9.65
C LEU A 48 9.70 -0.06 9.46
N PRO A 49 10.21 1.14 9.14
CA PRO A 49 9.35 2.27 8.84
C PRO A 49 8.53 2.01 7.56
N ALA A 50 7.39 2.69 7.44
CA ALA A 50 6.63 2.72 6.19
C ALA A 50 7.14 3.87 5.30
N GLU A 51 6.62 3.98 4.09
CA GLU A 51 6.87 5.09 3.15
C GLU A 51 6.56 6.49 3.72
N PHE A 52 5.88 6.56 4.86
CA PHE A 52 5.57 7.80 5.56
C PHE A 52 6.41 8.05 6.82
N GLY A 53 7.45 7.23 7.05
CA GLY A 53 8.32 7.32 8.22
C GLY A 53 7.75 6.64 9.46
N ILE A 54 8.20 7.11 10.63
CA ILE A 54 7.73 6.65 11.94
C ILE A 54 6.66 7.61 12.45
N GLY A 55 5.43 7.11 12.64
CA GLY A 55 4.31 7.87 13.18
C GLY A 55 4.31 7.95 14.70
N GLN A 56 3.75 9.04 15.26
CA GLN A 56 3.66 9.28 16.72
C GLN A 56 2.96 8.15 17.49
N ARG A 57 2.05 7.43 16.83
CA ARG A 57 1.30 6.32 17.43
C ARG A 57 2.06 5.01 17.51
N GLN A 58 3.21 4.89 16.84
CA GLN A 58 4.02 3.67 16.92
C GLN A 58 4.82 3.59 18.24
N PHE A 59 5.24 4.71 18.80
CA PHE A 59 5.97 4.77 20.07
C PHE A 59 5.19 4.12 21.24
N PRO A 60 3.91 4.47 21.53
CA PRO A 60 3.16 3.80 22.60
C PRO A 60 2.88 2.31 22.29
N VAL A 61 2.79 1.91 21.02
CA VAL A 61 2.70 0.48 20.64
C VAL A 61 3.99 -0.25 20.98
N ALA A 62 5.15 0.33 20.70
CA ALA A 62 6.45 -0.23 21.02
C ALA A 62 6.66 -0.34 22.54
N GLU A 63 6.27 0.67 23.32
CA GLU A 63 6.26 0.62 24.78
C GLU A 63 5.37 -0.51 25.31
N ALA A 64 4.16 -0.65 24.77
CA ALA A 64 3.23 -1.70 25.16
C ALA A 64 3.77 -3.11 24.84
N LEU A 65 4.49 -3.27 23.72
CA LEU A 65 5.16 -4.52 23.35
C LEU A 65 6.34 -4.84 24.28
N ALA A 66 7.18 -3.85 24.58
CA ALA A 66 8.33 -4.02 25.47
C ALA A 66 7.91 -4.33 26.90
N ALA A 67 6.85 -3.69 27.41
CA ALA A 67 6.23 -4.04 28.68
C ALA A 67 5.70 -5.48 28.74
N ARG A 68 5.47 -6.11 27.58
CA ARG A 68 5.04 -7.51 27.43
C ARG A 68 6.18 -8.45 27.04
N GLY A 69 7.44 -8.01 27.18
CA GLY A 69 8.63 -8.83 26.98
C GLY A 69 9.13 -8.89 25.54
N ILE A 70 8.60 -8.07 24.63
CA ILE A 70 9.07 -8.01 23.24
C ILE A 70 9.97 -6.80 23.07
N GLU A 71 11.27 -7.02 22.90
CA GLU A 71 12.18 -5.93 22.60
C GLU A 71 11.87 -5.37 21.20
N VAL A 72 11.81 -4.05 21.04
CA VAL A 72 11.42 -3.42 19.75
C VAL A 72 12.54 -2.53 19.24
N TRP A 73 12.93 -2.73 17.98
CA TRP A 73 13.92 -1.90 17.27
C TRP A 73 13.22 -1.22 16.10
N MET A 74 13.20 0.11 16.11
CA MET A 74 12.57 0.95 15.09
C MET A 74 13.63 1.81 14.41
N PRO A 75 14.29 1.32 13.35
CA PRO A 75 15.23 2.13 12.58
C PRO A 75 14.50 3.23 11.81
N ASP A 76 15.13 4.41 11.70
CA ASP A 76 14.60 5.55 10.96
C ASP A 76 15.39 5.78 9.68
N PHE A 77 14.95 5.12 8.60
CA PHE A 77 15.54 5.25 7.28
C PHE A 77 15.34 6.63 6.66
N HIS A 78 14.27 7.34 7.03
CA HIS A 78 14.00 8.67 6.50
C HIS A 78 15.01 9.66 7.05
N SER A 79 15.30 9.60 8.35
CA SER A 79 16.35 10.42 8.96
C SER A 79 17.75 10.03 8.49
N ALA A 80 18.03 8.72 8.33
CA ALA A 80 19.35 8.24 7.92
C ALA A 80 19.79 8.77 6.55
N TRP A 81 18.88 8.79 5.56
CA TRP A 81 19.20 9.17 4.18
C TRP A 81 18.43 10.40 3.67
N PHE A 82 17.81 11.18 4.56
CA PHE A 82 16.98 12.34 4.20
C PHE A 82 15.92 12.02 3.14
N LEU A 83 15.31 10.84 3.25
CA LEU A 83 14.33 10.38 2.28
C LEU A 83 13.09 11.28 2.33
N PRO A 84 12.55 11.70 1.18
CA PRO A 84 11.30 12.44 1.16
C PRO A 84 10.16 11.54 1.64
N ILE A 85 9.25 12.04 2.46
CA ILE A 85 8.04 11.32 2.88
C ILE A 85 7.11 11.13 1.67
N GLY A 86 6.76 9.88 1.34
CA GLY A 86 5.79 9.60 0.30
C GLY A 86 6.00 8.28 -0.42
N ARG A 87 5.15 8.00 -1.41
CA ARG A 87 5.08 6.69 -2.08
C ARG A 87 6.40 6.17 -2.68
N ASN A 88 7.41 7.00 -2.90
CA ASN A 88 8.67 6.58 -3.52
C ASN A 88 9.85 6.59 -2.54
N SER A 89 9.65 6.85 -1.23
CA SER A 89 10.76 6.97 -0.28
C SER A 89 11.66 5.73 -0.24
N PHE A 90 11.09 4.55 -0.48
CA PHE A 90 11.79 3.27 -0.38
C PHE A 90 12.40 2.80 -1.69
N ASP A 91 12.23 3.53 -2.80
CA ASP A 91 12.77 3.14 -4.10
C ASP A 91 14.31 3.13 -4.11
N GLU A 92 14.92 3.90 -3.20
CA GLU A 92 16.37 4.05 -3.06
C GLU A 92 16.97 3.18 -1.94
N VAL A 93 16.13 2.65 -1.03
CA VAL A 93 16.59 1.83 0.09
C VAL A 93 16.95 0.43 -0.39
N GLN A 94 18.19 0.02 -0.19
CA GLN A 94 18.68 -1.27 -0.65
C GLN A 94 18.24 -2.41 0.29
N PRO A 95 17.82 -3.58 -0.23
CA PRO A 95 17.51 -4.75 0.61
C PRO A 95 18.67 -5.19 1.50
N ASP A 96 19.91 -4.97 1.05
CA ASP A 96 21.12 -5.32 1.80
C ASP A 96 21.19 -4.61 3.16
N THR A 97 20.69 -3.38 3.26
CA THR A 97 20.58 -2.65 4.52
C THR A 97 19.76 -3.43 5.55
N VAL A 98 18.58 -3.93 5.16
CA VAL A 98 17.72 -4.68 6.08
C VAL A 98 18.34 -6.05 6.38
N ARG A 99 19.05 -6.67 5.42
CA ARG A 99 19.83 -7.90 5.65
C ARG A 99 20.88 -7.68 6.74
N GLU A 100 21.66 -6.61 6.67
CA GLU A 100 22.65 -6.28 7.69
C GLU A 100 22.03 -6.03 9.07
N LEU A 101 20.87 -5.35 9.13
CA LEU A 101 20.14 -5.17 10.40
C LEU A 101 19.68 -6.50 10.99
N ILE A 102 19.21 -7.44 10.16
CA ILE A 102 18.85 -8.80 10.59
C ILE A 102 20.07 -9.49 11.21
N GLU A 103 21.22 -9.46 10.53
CA GLU A 103 22.47 -10.07 11.01
C GLU A 103 22.94 -9.45 12.32
N LYS A 104 22.92 -8.11 12.39
CA LYS A 104 23.31 -7.36 13.58
C LYS A 104 22.46 -7.72 14.78
N ILE A 105 21.13 -7.77 14.62
CA ILE A 105 20.21 -8.17 15.70
C ILE A 105 20.44 -9.63 16.10
N LEU A 106 20.60 -10.54 15.14
CA LEU A 106 20.78 -11.97 15.46
C LEU A 106 22.14 -12.26 16.12
N HIS A 107 23.16 -11.44 15.83
CA HIS A 107 24.49 -11.54 16.45
C HIS A 107 24.54 -10.86 17.82
N GLU A 108 23.99 -9.64 17.97
CA GLU A 108 24.00 -8.89 19.23
C GLU A 108 23.00 -9.44 20.25
N SER A 109 21.81 -9.82 19.79
CA SER A 109 20.83 -10.48 20.64
C SER A 109 21.06 -11.99 20.59
N ASN A 110 20.78 -12.70 21.68
CA ASN A 110 20.60 -14.16 21.63
C ASN A 110 19.11 -14.54 21.49
N LYS A 111 18.30 -13.60 20.96
CA LYS A 111 16.83 -13.65 20.94
C LYS A 111 16.30 -14.13 19.59
N LYS A 112 15.04 -14.55 19.57
CA LYS A 112 14.32 -14.79 18.32
C LYS A 112 13.99 -13.44 17.66
N LEU A 113 14.04 -13.37 16.33
CA LEU A 113 13.75 -12.17 15.55
C LEU A 113 12.43 -12.34 14.80
N ILE A 114 11.63 -11.29 14.83
CA ILE A 114 10.45 -11.11 13.98
C ILE A 114 10.60 -9.76 13.29
N ILE A 115 10.21 -9.69 12.02
CA ILE A 115 10.18 -8.42 11.30
C ILE A 115 8.74 -7.97 11.18
N LEU A 116 8.47 -6.69 11.45
CA LEU A 116 7.21 -6.04 11.13
C LEU A 116 7.51 -4.98 10.07
N ALA A 117 6.87 -5.11 8.92
CA ALA A 117 6.97 -4.15 7.83
C ALA A 117 5.57 -3.73 7.38
N ALA A 118 5.48 -2.59 6.71
CA ALA A 118 4.19 -2.03 6.32
C ALA A 118 4.25 -1.33 4.97
N GLY A 119 3.17 -1.42 4.19
CA GLY A 119 3.10 -0.78 2.88
C GLY A 119 4.26 -1.21 1.98
N ARG A 120 5.07 -0.24 1.56
CA ARG A 120 6.19 -0.45 0.62
C ARG A 120 7.46 -1.00 1.26
N SER A 121 7.58 -1.00 2.59
CA SER A 121 8.72 -1.68 3.23
C SER A 121 8.55 -3.20 3.29
N VAL A 122 7.36 -3.75 3.00
CA VAL A 122 7.13 -5.20 2.93
C VAL A 122 7.94 -5.88 1.81
N PRO A 123 7.88 -5.47 0.52
CA PRO A 123 8.72 -6.09 -0.50
C PRO A 123 10.22 -5.96 -0.18
N LEU A 124 10.65 -4.82 0.37
CA LEU A 124 12.03 -4.62 0.83
C LEU A 124 12.42 -5.66 1.90
N ALA A 125 11.57 -5.85 2.92
CA ALA A 125 11.79 -6.85 3.97
C ALA A 125 11.85 -8.27 3.39
N MET A 126 10.94 -8.62 2.48
CA MET A 126 10.92 -9.95 1.87
C MET A 126 12.19 -10.22 1.05
N GLN A 127 12.67 -9.22 0.30
CA GLN A 127 13.94 -9.30 -0.45
C GLN A 127 15.14 -9.48 0.49
N ALA A 128 15.20 -8.69 1.56
CA ALA A 128 16.28 -8.75 2.54
C ALA A 128 16.32 -10.08 3.29
N ILE A 129 15.17 -10.57 3.76
CA ILE A 129 15.03 -11.90 4.38
C ILE A 129 15.51 -12.97 3.40
N ARG A 130 15.12 -12.87 2.14
CA ARG A 130 15.53 -13.85 1.13
C ARG A 130 17.03 -13.84 0.88
N GLN A 131 17.65 -12.67 0.79
CA GLN A 131 19.10 -12.53 0.66
C GLN A 131 19.83 -13.10 1.88
N TRP A 132 19.34 -12.80 3.08
CA TRP A 132 19.86 -13.34 4.35
C TRP A 132 19.80 -14.87 4.38
N GLN A 133 18.64 -15.46 4.06
CA GLN A 133 18.43 -16.92 4.09
C GLN A 133 19.39 -17.70 3.18
N ILE A 134 19.78 -17.12 2.04
CA ILE A 134 20.71 -17.75 1.08
C ILE A 134 22.10 -17.90 1.70
N GLN A 135 22.49 -16.98 2.58
CA GLN A 135 23.83 -16.92 3.19
C GLN A 135 23.85 -17.53 4.60
N ALA A 136 22.71 -17.57 5.29
CA ALA A 136 22.62 -17.97 6.69
C ALA A 136 22.67 -19.50 6.88
N GLU A 137 23.51 -19.94 7.82
CA GLU A 137 23.65 -21.36 8.19
C GLU A 137 22.52 -21.85 9.11
N ASN A 138 21.96 -20.95 9.94
CA ASN A 138 20.89 -21.26 10.90
C ASN A 138 19.73 -20.28 10.80
N ASN A 139 18.58 -20.77 10.32
CA ASN A 139 17.39 -19.98 10.07
C ASN A 139 16.29 -20.12 11.13
N GLN A 140 16.60 -20.75 12.27
CA GLN A 140 15.64 -21.03 13.36
C GLN A 140 15.30 -19.82 14.22
N ARG A 141 16.17 -18.79 14.22
CA ARG A 141 15.99 -17.61 15.06
C ARG A 141 15.19 -16.49 14.39
N LEU A 142 15.16 -16.42 13.06
CA LEU A 142 14.20 -15.58 12.35
C LEU A 142 12.87 -16.36 12.24
N LEU A 143 11.81 -15.87 12.87
CA LEU A 143 10.55 -16.63 12.96
C LEU A 143 9.56 -16.30 11.84
N GLY A 144 9.58 -15.07 11.32
CA GLY A 144 8.61 -14.66 10.31
C GLY A 144 8.54 -13.16 10.08
N LEU A 145 7.65 -12.79 9.17
CA LEU A 145 7.34 -11.42 8.77
C LEU A 145 5.87 -11.12 9.07
N ILE A 146 5.62 -10.06 9.83
CA ILE A 146 4.31 -9.43 9.98
C ILE A 146 4.22 -8.33 8.92
N ALA A 147 3.26 -8.43 8.01
CA ALA A 147 3.06 -7.48 6.93
C ALA A 147 1.77 -6.70 7.13
N LEU A 148 1.86 -5.41 7.45
CA LEU A 148 0.71 -4.50 7.49
C LEU A 148 0.45 -3.96 6.08
N ASN A 149 -0.76 -4.17 5.54
CA ASN A 149 -1.18 -3.63 4.23
C ASN A 149 -0.10 -3.71 3.12
N PRO A 150 0.38 -4.93 2.80
CA PRO A 150 1.56 -5.10 1.94
C PRO A 150 1.35 -4.56 0.52
N MET A 151 2.28 -3.75 0.02
CA MET A 151 2.32 -3.32 -1.38
C MET A 151 3.22 -4.22 -2.22
N LEU A 152 2.68 -5.36 -2.65
CA LEU A 152 3.40 -6.39 -3.39
C LEU A 152 3.12 -6.40 -4.90
N SER A 153 2.23 -5.54 -5.38
CA SER A 153 2.04 -5.29 -6.82
C SER A 153 3.16 -4.42 -7.38
N GLU A 154 3.39 -4.51 -8.69
CA GLU A 154 4.20 -3.55 -9.44
C GLU A 154 3.47 -2.20 -9.56
N ASP A 155 4.21 -1.09 -9.60
CA ASP A 155 3.65 0.28 -9.55
C ASP A 155 3.11 0.78 -10.91
N SER A 156 3.13 -0.05 -11.95
CA SER A 156 2.70 0.33 -13.30
C SER A 156 2.15 -0.88 -14.04
N VAL A 157 0.88 -0.77 -14.43
CA VAL A 157 0.23 -1.71 -15.32
C VAL A 157 -0.26 -0.86 -16.50
N ALA A 158 -0.01 -1.26 -17.75
CA ALA A 158 -0.57 -0.49 -18.85
C ALA A 158 -2.10 -0.49 -18.74
N ALA A 159 -2.76 0.50 -19.34
CA ALA A 159 -4.18 0.68 -19.16
C ALA A 159 -5.00 -0.59 -19.50
N GLY A 160 -5.67 -1.19 -18.51
CA GLY A 160 -6.46 -2.41 -18.69
C GLY A 160 -5.66 -3.73 -18.72
N GLU A 161 -4.38 -3.72 -18.35
CA GLU A 161 -3.60 -4.94 -18.11
C GLU A 161 -3.85 -5.50 -16.69
N ALA A 162 -3.50 -6.77 -16.46
CA ALA A 162 -3.69 -7.42 -15.17
C ALA A 162 -2.65 -6.93 -14.15
N ILE A 163 -3.00 -6.99 -12.86
CA ILE A 163 -2.04 -6.71 -11.81
C ILE A 163 -0.94 -7.76 -11.85
N HIS A 164 0.30 -7.29 -11.96
CA HIS A 164 1.50 -8.09 -11.82
C HIS A 164 2.04 -7.93 -10.40
N PHE A 165 2.34 -9.06 -9.75
CA PHE A 165 3.01 -9.08 -8.46
C PHE A 165 4.52 -9.13 -8.67
N ARG A 166 5.25 -8.48 -7.77
CA ARG A 166 6.72 -8.48 -7.77
C ARG A 166 7.22 -9.92 -7.66
N SER A 167 8.34 -10.24 -8.32
CA SER A 167 8.91 -11.60 -8.29
C SER A 167 9.17 -12.11 -6.88
N ILE A 168 9.49 -11.22 -5.93
CA ILE A 168 9.69 -11.59 -4.53
C ILE A 168 8.43 -12.19 -3.88
N THR A 169 7.23 -11.84 -4.35
CA THR A 169 5.95 -12.33 -3.82
C THR A 169 5.84 -13.85 -3.92
N SER A 170 6.24 -14.46 -5.04
CA SER A 170 6.27 -15.93 -5.19
C SER A 170 7.61 -16.57 -4.82
N ALA A 171 8.66 -15.77 -4.61
CA ALA A 171 9.98 -16.27 -4.23
C ALA A 171 10.17 -16.44 -2.72
N SER A 172 9.49 -15.63 -1.91
CA SER A 172 9.72 -15.56 -0.47
C SER A 172 9.04 -16.71 0.26
N ASN A 173 9.82 -17.54 0.94
CA ASN A 173 9.34 -18.67 1.71
C ASN A 173 9.18 -18.35 3.22
N VAL A 174 9.26 -17.08 3.61
CA VAL A 174 9.15 -16.65 5.02
C VAL A 174 7.73 -16.91 5.55
N PRO A 175 7.55 -17.46 6.77
CA PRO A 175 6.27 -17.45 7.45
C PRO A 175 5.71 -16.03 7.52
N LEU A 176 4.54 -15.83 6.94
CA LEU A 176 3.99 -14.50 6.69
C LEU A 176 2.64 -14.34 7.40
N TYR A 177 2.50 -13.27 8.18
CA TYR A 177 1.24 -12.87 8.80
C TYR A 177 0.80 -11.52 8.23
N VAL A 178 -0.18 -11.54 7.34
CA VAL A 178 -0.71 -10.37 6.64
C VAL A 178 -1.86 -9.77 7.45
N LEU A 179 -1.69 -8.52 7.88
CA LEU A 179 -2.75 -7.70 8.46
C LEU A 179 -3.32 -6.80 7.36
N GLN A 180 -4.52 -7.15 6.89
CA GLN A 180 -5.13 -6.58 5.70
C GLN A 180 -6.32 -5.67 6.05
N PRO A 181 -6.13 -4.34 6.07
CA PRO A 181 -7.25 -3.40 6.15
C PRO A 181 -8.16 -3.49 4.93
N GLU A 182 -9.45 -3.29 5.17
CA GLU A 182 -10.50 -3.26 4.15
C GLU A 182 -10.42 -2.00 3.27
N ARG A 183 -10.15 -0.84 3.90
CA ARG A 183 -9.98 0.44 3.22
C ARG A 183 -8.54 0.57 2.69
N PHE A 184 -8.24 -0.22 1.67
CA PHE A 184 -6.96 -0.26 0.95
C PHE A 184 -7.17 -0.72 -0.50
N GLY A 185 -6.48 -0.10 -1.46
CA GLY A 185 -6.64 -0.45 -2.88
C GLY A 185 -6.37 -1.93 -3.19
N GLY A 186 -5.31 -2.50 -2.59
CA GLY A 186 -4.97 -3.91 -2.77
C GLY A 186 -5.92 -4.90 -2.10
N PHE A 187 -6.88 -4.46 -1.27
CA PHE A 187 -7.85 -5.34 -0.60
C PHE A 187 -8.61 -6.21 -1.61
N TRP A 188 -9.00 -5.62 -2.74
CA TRP A 188 -9.77 -6.28 -3.79
C TRP A 188 -9.03 -7.38 -4.55
N TYR A 189 -7.71 -7.50 -4.34
CA TYR A 189 -6.85 -8.54 -4.92
C TYR A 189 -6.25 -9.46 -3.87
N SER A 190 -6.82 -9.49 -2.66
CA SER A 190 -6.30 -10.34 -1.57
C SER A 190 -6.26 -11.82 -1.96
N ARG A 191 -7.20 -12.28 -2.80
CA ARG A 191 -7.23 -13.68 -3.27
C ARG A 191 -6.07 -13.99 -4.20
N GLU A 192 -5.86 -13.14 -5.20
CA GLU A 192 -4.78 -13.24 -6.18
C GLU A 192 -3.41 -13.12 -5.50
N LEU A 193 -3.30 -12.18 -4.56
CA LEU A 193 -2.10 -12.02 -3.72
C LEU A 193 -1.80 -13.29 -2.93
N LEU A 194 -2.80 -13.87 -2.26
CA LEU A 194 -2.62 -15.13 -1.52
C LEU A 194 -2.21 -16.27 -2.45
N GLN A 195 -2.82 -16.39 -3.63
CA GLN A 195 -2.43 -17.40 -4.61
C GLN A 195 -0.97 -17.25 -5.03
N GLU A 196 -0.49 -16.02 -5.22
CA GLU A 196 0.91 -15.75 -5.55
C GLU A 196 1.84 -16.10 -4.38
N LEU A 197 1.51 -15.66 -3.17
CA LEU A 197 2.30 -15.95 -1.97
C LEU A 197 2.38 -17.45 -1.67
N TYR A 198 1.32 -18.22 -1.92
CA TYR A 198 1.35 -19.68 -1.72
C TYR A 198 2.27 -20.43 -2.69
N LYS A 199 2.64 -19.84 -3.84
CA LYS A 199 3.57 -20.48 -4.79
C LYS A 199 4.96 -20.71 -4.19
N SER A 200 5.35 -19.93 -3.19
CA SER A 200 6.64 -20.10 -2.52
C SER A 200 6.69 -21.30 -1.55
N GLY A 201 5.52 -21.84 -1.19
CA GLY A 201 5.37 -22.83 -0.13
C GLY A 201 5.44 -22.27 1.29
N ALA A 202 5.51 -20.94 1.48
CA ALA A 202 5.43 -20.32 2.79
C ALA A 202 4.06 -20.55 3.45
N PRO A 203 4.00 -20.72 4.78
CA PRO A 203 2.75 -20.57 5.51
C PRO A 203 2.36 -19.09 5.54
N VAL A 204 1.19 -18.78 4.99
CA VAL A 204 0.64 -17.43 4.89
C VAL A 204 -0.67 -17.35 5.69
N TYR A 205 -0.75 -16.37 6.57
CA TYR A 205 -1.94 -16.11 7.38
C TYR A 205 -2.50 -14.74 7.03
N LEU A 206 -3.76 -14.69 6.61
CA LEU A 206 -4.47 -13.44 6.39
C LEU A 206 -5.35 -13.13 7.60
N HIS A 207 -5.13 -11.97 8.20
CA HIS A 207 -6.00 -11.38 9.20
C HIS A 207 -6.62 -10.12 8.62
N TRP A 208 -7.91 -10.20 8.32
CA TRP A 208 -8.71 -9.09 7.82
C TRP A 208 -9.04 -8.11 8.95
N LEU A 209 -8.91 -6.81 8.68
CA LEU A 209 -9.27 -5.71 9.59
C LEU A 209 -10.49 -4.95 9.01
N PRO A 210 -11.73 -5.34 9.40
CA PRO A 210 -12.95 -4.69 8.94
C PRO A 210 -12.96 -3.20 9.23
N ASP A 211 -13.40 -2.38 8.26
CA ASP A 211 -13.40 -0.91 8.34
C ASP A 211 -12.02 -0.27 8.61
N GLY A 212 -10.94 -1.04 8.75
CA GLY A 212 -9.59 -0.53 8.96
C GLY A 212 -9.05 0.14 7.69
N ALA A 213 -8.30 1.23 7.84
CA ALA A 213 -7.64 1.91 6.73
C ALA A 213 -6.16 1.56 6.62
N SER A 214 -5.63 1.55 5.39
CA SER A 214 -4.17 1.51 5.21
C SER A 214 -3.52 2.73 5.87
N GLY A 215 -2.38 2.53 6.52
CA GLY A 215 -1.67 3.60 7.22
C GLY A 215 -2.26 3.97 8.57
N PHE A 216 -3.18 3.16 9.13
CA PHE A 216 -3.78 3.39 10.45
C PHE A 216 -2.77 3.59 11.58
N TYR A 217 -1.50 3.18 11.41
CA TYR A 217 -0.42 3.26 12.39
C TYR A 217 0.49 4.50 12.19
N VAL A 218 0.40 5.18 11.04
CA VAL A 218 1.24 6.34 10.68
C VAL A 218 0.46 7.65 10.47
N ARG A 219 -0.86 7.59 10.25
CA ARG A 219 -1.68 8.79 10.07
C ARG A 219 -1.52 9.75 11.28
N PRO A 220 -1.30 11.06 11.05
CA PRO A 220 -1.22 12.06 12.11
C PRO A 220 -2.42 12.00 13.07
N LEU A 221 -2.21 12.34 14.34
CA LEU A 221 -3.25 12.24 15.36
C LEU A 221 -4.43 13.16 15.07
N GLU A 222 -4.16 14.32 14.46
CA GLU A 222 -5.15 15.33 14.10
C GLU A 222 -6.07 14.86 12.97
N GLU A 223 -5.62 13.89 12.18
CA GLU A 223 -6.32 13.30 11.05
C GLU A 223 -6.84 11.88 11.33
N ALA A 224 -6.53 11.32 12.49
CA ALA A 224 -6.85 9.94 12.84
C ALA A 224 -8.36 9.70 12.95
N GLU A 225 -8.85 8.67 12.28
CA GLU A 225 -10.23 8.21 12.44
C GLU A 225 -10.38 7.27 13.66
N PRO A 226 -11.60 7.06 14.19
CA PRO A 226 -11.83 6.13 15.30
C PRO A 226 -11.29 4.72 15.05
N GLU A 227 -11.42 4.22 13.82
CA GLU A 227 -10.90 2.91 13.43
C GLU A 227 -9.37 2.90 13.43
N ASP A 228 -8.71 4.02 13.12
CA ASP A 228 -7.26 4.11 13.15
C ASP A 228 -6.73 3.96 14.59
N LEU A 229 -7.39 4.62 15.55
CA LEU A 229 -7.11 4.49 16.97
C LEU A 229 -7.38 3.06 17.46
N HIS A 230 -8.54 2.51 17.13
CA HIS A 230 -8.93 1.14 17.50
C HIS A 230 -7.89 0.11 17.07
N TYR A 231 -7.45 0.13 15.81
CA TYR A 231 -6.48 -0.84 15.32
C TYR A 231 -5.06 -0.59 15.82
N THR A 232 -4.69 0.65 16.10
CA THR A 232 -3.41 0.97 16.74
C THR A 232 -3.37 0.42 18.17
N GLU A 233 -4.42 0.62 18.96
CA GLU A 233 -4.50 0.11 20.34
C GLU A 233 -4.44 -1.43 20.40
N ARG A 234 -5.00 -2.11 19.38
CA ARG A 234 -4.98 -3.57 19.26
C ARG A 234 -3.69 -4.13 18.67
N LEU A 235 -2.84 -3.31 18.06
CA LEU A 235 -1.65 -3.76 17.35
C LEU A 235 -0.70 -4.60 18.23
N PRO A 236 -0.44 -4.26 19.52
CA PRO A 236 0.35 -5.12 20.41
C PRO A 236 -0.20 -6.55 20.53
N ASP A 237 -1.52 -6.71 20.61
CA ASP A 237 -2.17 -8.02 20.73
C ASP A 237 -2.09 -8.81 19.41
N LEU A 238 -2.27 -8.13 18.28
CA LEU A 238 -2.14 -8.71 16.94
C LEU A 238 -0.71 -9.18 16.68
N VAL A 239 0.29 -8.40 17.10
CA VAL A 239 1.70 -8.81 17.06
C VAL A 239 1.88 -10.07 17.90
N LEU A 240 1.51 -10.08 19.18
CA LEU A 240 1.66 -11.27 20.03
C LEU A 240 0.92 -12.50 19.48
N GLN A 241 -0.23 -12.31 18.85
CA GLN A 241 -0.95 -13.38 18.14
C GLN A 241 -0.12 -13.95 16.98
N SER A 242 0.47 -13.09 16.14
CA SER A 242 1.34 -13.54 15.05
C SER A 242 2.58 -14.29 15.55
N ILE A 243 3.19 -13.87 16.69
CA ILE A 243 4.31 -14.59 17.31
C ILE A 243 3.90 -16.01 17.69
N ARG A 244 2.71 -16.19 18.28
CA ARG A 244 2.19 -17.53 18.61
C ARG A 244 2.00 -18.38 17.37
N VAL A 245 1.48 -17.81 16.28
CA VAL A 245 1.34 -18.51 15.01
C VAL A 245 2.70 -18.91 14.44
N PHE A 246 3.69 -18.01 14.44
CA PHE A 246 5.04 -18.33 13.99
C PHE A 246 5.74 -19.37 14.86
N SER A 247 5.41 -19.47 16.15
CA SER A 247 6.00 -20.46 17.06
C SER A 247 5.68 -21.92 16.71
N TRP A 248 4.70 -22.17 15.83
CA TRP A 248 4.42 -23.49 15.28
C TRP A 248 5.43 -23.96 14.23
N TYR A 249 6.36 -23.08 13.82
CA TYR A 249 7.37 -23.33 12.81
C TYR A 249 8.77 -23.28 13.40
N ASP A 250 9.68 -24.10 12.87
CA ASP A 250 11.09 -24.15 13.27
C ASP A 250 11.93 -23.07 12.55
N GLY A 251 11.42 -21.84 12.53
CA GLY A 251 12.00 -20.69 11.83
C GLY A 251 11.69 -20.67 10.32
N THR A 252 12.49 -19.93 9.56
CA THR A 252 12.25 -19.78 8.12
C THR A 252 12.87 -20.93 7.30
N PRO A 253 12.18 -21.48 6.27
CA PRO A 253 12.72 -22.56 5.44
C PRO A 253 13.96 -22.16 4.61
N ASN A 254 14.87 -23.11 4.37
CA ASN A 254 16.05 -22.92 3.52
C ASN A 254 15.80 -23.29 2.04
N THR A 255 14.59 -23.70 1.68
CA THR A 255 14.30 -24.16 0.32
C THR A 255 14.39 -23.00 -0.67
N VAL A 256 15.25 -23.18 -1.68
CA VAL A 256 15.42 -22.20 -2.74
C VAL A 256 14.31 -22.39 -3.77
N THR A 257 13.21 -21.65 -3.67
CA THR A 257 12.35 -21.42 -4.85
C THR A 257 13.13 -20.49 -5.79
N SER A 258 13.48 -20.96 -6.99
CA SER A 258 14.18 -20.15 -7.97
C SER A 258 13.26 -19.02 -8.42
N ALA A 259 13.60 -17.79 -8.04
CA ALA A 259 13.07 -16.60 -8.68
C ALA A 259 14.25 -15.74 -9.08
N ASP A 260 14.18 -15.20 -10.29
CA ASP A 260 15.14 -14.20 -10.73
C ASP A 260 14.91 -12.92 -9.91
N LEU A 261 15.79 -12.68 -8.93
CA LEU A 261 15.79 -11.45 -8.12
C LEU A 261 16.52 -10.31 -8.86
N SER A 262 17.15 -10.57 -10.01
CA SER A 262 17.93 -9.58 -10.75
C SER A 262 17.09 -8.63 -11.60
N SER A 263 15.78 -8.85 -11.70
CA SER A 263 14.90 -8.12 -12.62
C SER A 263 13.92 -7.15 -11.95
N SER A 264 14.21 -6.63 -10.76
CA SER A 264 13.60 -5.34 -10.37
C SER A 264 14.37 -4.24 -11.09
N LYS A 265 14.24 -4.17 -12.42
CA LYS A 265 14.38 -2.86 -13.06
C LYS A 265 13.29 -2.04 -12.42
N ASN A 266 13.64 -1.20 -11.45
CA ASN A 266 12.84 -0.03 -11.12
C ASN A 266 12.60 0.62 -12.46
N SER A 267 11.38 0.42 -12.99
CA SER A 267 10.90 1.18 -14.11
C SER A 267 10.94 2.62 -13.60
N THR A 268 12.07 3.26 -13.89
CA THR A 268 12.22 4.69 -14.00
C THR A 268 11.42 5.07 -15.26
N ALA A 269 10.13 4.74 -15.27
CA ALA A 269 9.16 5.51 -16.00
C ALA A 269 9.30 6.91 -15.40
N LYS A 270 10.15 7.69 -16.05
CA LYS A 270 10.27 9.12 -15.84
C LYS A 270 8.84 9.64 -15.90
N ARG A 271 8.30 10.01 -14.74
CA ARG A 271 6.96 10.61 -14.53
C ARG A 271 6.75 11.94 -15.27
N THR A 272 7.63 12.29 -16.20
CA THR A 272 7.52 13.46 -17.08
C THR A 272 6.53 13.27 -18.22
N GLU A 273 5.96 12.09 -18.43
CA GLU A 273 4.81 11.93 -19.35
C GLU A 273 3.51 11.96 -18.55
N LEU A 274 2.95 13.17 -18.41
CA LEU A 274 1.75 13.48 -17.61
C LEU A 274 0.51 12.65 -18.00
N LEU A 275 0.46 12.13 -19.23
CA LEU A 275 -0.51 11.15 -19.69
C LEU A 275 0.22 10.22 -20.66
N SER A 276 0.66 9.03 -20.22
CA SER A 276 1.27 8.03 -21.11
C SER A 276 0.20 7.54 -22.09
N GLU A 277 0.40 7.78 -23.37
CA GLU A 277 -0.53 7.30 -24.39
C GLU A 277 -0.48 5.77 -24.48
N SER A 278 -1.64 5.12 -24.44
CA SER A 278 -1.74 3.69 -24.72
C SER A 278 -1.52 3.44 -26.21
N SER A 279 -0.42 2.78 -26.55
CA SER A 279 -0.09 2.43 -27.94
C SER A 279 -1.08 1.42 -28.54
N SER A 280 -1.61 0.51 -27.73
CA SER A 280 -2.56 -0.53 -28.15
C SER A 280 -4.02 -0.06 -28.19
N ARG A 281 -4.34 1.07 -27.54
CA ARG A 281 -5.69 1.68 -27.46
C ARG A 281 -6.80 0.62 -27.27
N PRO A 282 -6.72 -0.21 -26.21
CA PRO A 282 -7.67 -1.29 -26.02
C PRO A 282 -9.09 -0.74 -25.79
N GLN A 283 -10.10 -1.51 -26.18
CA GLN A 283 -11.48 -1.18 -25.85
C GLN A 283 -11.66 -1.17 -24.32
N ALA A 284 -12.30 -0.14 -23.79
CA ALA A 284 -12.63 -0.08 -22.37
C ALA A 284 -13.59 -1.22 -21.98
N PRO A 285 -13.41 -1.85 -20.81
CA PRO A 285 -14.39 -2.79 -20.28
C PRO A 285 -15.76 -2.13 -20.12
N ALA A 286 -16.83 -2.92 -20.20
CA ALA A 286 -18.18 -2.41 -19.96
C ALA A 286 -18.29 -1.78 -18.56
N LEU A 287 -19.09 -0.73 -18.47
CA LEU A 287 -19.38 -0.01 -17.23
C LEU A 287 -20.88 0.28 -17.18
N SER A 288 -21.54 -0.21 -16.14
CA SER A 288 -22.93 0.07 -15.84
C SER A 288 -23.08 0.06 -14.32
N LEU A 289 -23.34 1.21 -13.72
CA LEU A 289 -23.46 1.35 -12.27
C LEU A 289 -24.58 2.31 -11.88
N PRO A 290 -25.19 2.14 -10.70
CA PRO A 290 -26.07 3.15 -10.13
C PRO A 290 -25.27 4.42 -9.81
N SER A 291 -25.80 5.57 -10.21
CA SER A 291 -25.29 6.87 -9.76
C SER A 291 -25.75 7.21 -8.34
N LEU A 292 -25.07 8.16 -7.72
CA LEU A 292 -25.45 8.73 -6.43
C LEU A 292 -26.88 9.27 -6.43
N ASN A 293 -27.35 9.77 -7.57
CA ASN A 293 -28.70 10.29 -7.76
C ASN A 293 -29.76 9.18 -7.96
N GLY A 294 -29.35 7.91 -7.98
CA GLY A 294 -30.25 6.75 -8.10
C GLY A 294 -30.62 6.36 -9.53
N LYS A 295 -30.04 7.01 -10.55
CA LYS A 295 -30.16 6.62 -11.96
C LYS A 295 -29.00 5.72 -12.36
N ASP A 296 -29.24 4.64 -13.07
CA ASP A 296 -28.17 3.84 -13.68
C ASP A 296 -27.51 4.62 -14.82
N ILE A 297 -26.17 4.58 -14.84
CA ILE A 297 -25.35 5.18 -15.89
C ILE A 297 -24.56 4.07 -16.57
N ASN A 298 -24.71 3.99 -17.89
CA ASN A 298 -23.99 3.04 -18.73
C ASN A 298 -23.00 3.80 -19.63
N LEU A 299 -21.75 3.32 -19.70
CA LEU A 299 -20.76 3.89 -20.61
C LEU A 299 -21.25 3.87 -22.06
N ALA A 300 -22.05 2.87 -22.44
CA ALA A 300 -22.64 2.77 -23.76
C ALA A 300 -23.57 3.95 -24.11
N ASP A 301 -24.13 4.66 -23.13
CA ASP A 301 -24.99 5.85 -23.35
C ASP A 301 -24.17 7.10 -23.72
N HIS A 302 -22.85 7.05 -23.53
CA HIS A 302 -21.92 8.14 -23.81
C HIS A 302 -21.21 7.98 -25.16
N GLN A 303 -21.90 7.41 -26.18
CA GLN A 303 -21.34 7.31 -27.53
C GLN A 303 -20.92 8.67 -28.05
N GLN A 304 -19.83 8.72 -28.82
CA GLN A 304 -19.31 9.94 -29.44
C GLN A 304 -18.84 11.02 -28.46
N GLN A 305 -18.75 10.71 -27.16
CA GLN A 305 -18.19 11.57 -26.13
C GLN A 305 -16.81 11.05 -25.70
N VAL A 306 -15.93 11.98 -25.34
CA VAL A 306 -14.69 11.65 -24.63
C VAL A 306 -15.05 11.46 -23.16
N VAL A 307 -14.64 10.35 -22.56
CA VAL A 307 -15.05 9.97 -21.21
C VAL A 307 -13.83 9.78 -20.33
N LEU A 308 -13.80 10.42 -19.16
CA LEU A 308 -12.84 10.15 -18.10
C LEU A 308 -13.51 9.30 -17.02
N VAL A 309 -12.98 8.10 -16.79
CA VAL A 309 -13.42 7.20 -15.71
C VAL A 309 -12.41 7.28 -14.58
N ASN A 310 -12.82 7.76 -13.41
CA ASN A 310 -11.97 7.94 -12.22
C ASN A 310 -12.43 7.00 -11.11
N PHE A 311 -11.54 6.16 -10.60
CA PHE A 311 -11.78 5.26 -9.48
C PHE A 311 -11.22 5.87 -8.19
N TRP A 312 -12.07 6.00 -7.18
CA TRP A 312 -11.74 6.72 -5.95
C TRP A 312 -12.50 6.18 -4.73
N ALA A 313 -12.18 6.71 -3.55
CA ALA A 313 -12.92 6.46 -2.32
C ALA A 313 -12.82 7.68 -1.37
N THR A 314 -13.80 7.90 -0.49
CA THR A 314 -13.82 9.08 0.39
C THR A 314 -12.70 9.07 1.43
N TRP A 315 -12.22 7.87 1.80
CA TRP A 315 -11.15 7.66 2.78
C TRP A 315 -9.74 7.73 2.16
N CYS A 316 -9.63 7.99 0.86
CA CYS A 316 -8.37 8.10 0.12
C CYS A 316 -7.94 9.57 0.03
N PRO A 317 -6.96 10.06 0.84
CA PRO A 317 -6.53 11.45 0.80
C PRO A 317 -6.12 11.98 -0.59
N PRO A 318 -5.29 11.26 -1.38
CA PRO A 318 -4.91 11.75 -2.71
C PRO A 318 -6.09 11.82 -3.69
N CYS A 319 -7.14 11.04 -3.45
CA CYS A 319 -8.37 11.15 -4.23
C CYS A 319 -9.12 12.45 -3.92
N VAL A 320 -9.18 12.83 -2.63
CA VAL A 320 -9.82 14.09 -2.20
C VAL A 320 -9.08 15.31 -2.74
N GLU A 321 -7.75 15.27 -2.75
CA GLU A 321 -6.89 16.32 -3.31
C GLU A 321 -7.11 16.54 -4.81
N GLU A 322 -7.45 15.48 -5.57
CA GLU A 322 -7.64 15.52 -7.02
C GLU A 322 -8.97 16.19 -7.44
N ILE A 323 -10.01 16.10 -6.60
CA ILE A 323 -11.40 16.53 -6.92
C ILE A 323 -11.47 17.96 -7.51
N PRO A 324 -10.85 19.00 -6.92
CA PRO A 324 -10.96 20.36 -7.43
C PRO A 324 -10.44 20.53 -8.86
N SER A 325 -9.30 19.91 -9.19
CA SER A 325 -8.72 19.97 -10.53
C SER A 325 -9.60 19.22 -11.55
N LEU A 326 -10.16 18.07 -11.15
CA LEU A 326 -11.06 17.28 -11.99
C LEU A 326 -12.36 18.03 -12.29
N GLN A 327 -12.92 18.74 -11.29
CA GLN A 327 -14.08 19.60 -11.47
C GLN A 327 -13.81 20.75 -12.45
N GLN A 328 -12.62 21.36 -12.40
CA GLN A 328 -12.23 22.42 -13.33
C GLN A 328 -12.12 21.89 -14.77
N LEU A 329 -11.51 20.72 -14.96
CA LEU A 329 -11.45 20.07 -16.27
C LEU A 329 -12.86 19.78 -16.81
N TYR A 330 -13.74 19.22 -15.99
CA TYR A 330 -15.12 18.95 -16.39
C TYR A 330 -15.86 20.23 -16.78
N SER A 331 -15.79 21.28 -15.97
CA SER A 331 -16.40 22.58 -16.28
C SER A 331 -15.91 23.17 -17.61
N ARG A 332 -14.65 22.95 -18.00
CA ARG A 332 -14.06 23.46 -19.25
C ARG A 332 -14.62 22.76 -20.50
N PHE A 333 -15.02 21.49 -20.40
CA PHE A 333 -15.32 20.64 -21.55
C PHE A 333 -16.70 19.96 -21.55
N GLN A 334 -17.49 20.04 -20.48
CA GLN A 334 -18.79 19.37 -20.36
C GLN A 334 -19.73 19.67 -21.55
N ASP A 335 -19.75 20.91 -22.04
CA ASP A 335 -20.61 21.35 -23.16
C ASP A 335 -20.00 21.03 -24.54
N LYS A 336 -18.81 20.43 -24.58
CA LYS A 336 -18.05 20.10 -25.80
C LYS A 336 -18.02 18.60 -26.10
N GLY A 337 -18.78 17.78 -25.37
CA GLY A 337 -18.79 16.32 -25.54
C GLY A 337 -17.77 15.59 -24.68
N PHE A 338 -17.40 16.17 -23.53
CA PHE A 338 -16.59 15.51 -22.51
C PHE A 338 -17.46 15.12 -21.30
N GLN A 339 -17.20 13.96 -20.71
CA GLN A 339 -17.89 13.48 -19.52
C GLN A 339 -16.91 12.89 -18.49
N VAL A 340 -17.23 13.05 -17.21
CA VAL A 340 -16.51 12.42 -16.10
C VAL A 340 -17.45 11.44 -15.41
N LEU A 341 -16.99 10.20 -15.24
CA LEU A 341 -17.63 9.13 -14.49
C LEU A 341 -16.74 8.79 -13.27
N ALA A 342 -17.05 9.37 -12.12
CA ALA A 342 -16.29 9.18 -10.89
C ALA A 342 -16.87 8.02 -10.06
N VAL A 343 -16.23 6.87 -10.12
CA VAL A 343 -16.63 5.61 -9.47
C VAL A 343 -16.08 5.54 -8.05
N SER A 344 -16.96 5.69 -7.05
CA SER A 344 -16.64 5.37 -5.65
C SER A 344 -16.73 3.86 -5.44
N VAL A 345 -15.71 3.27 -4.83
CA VAL A 345 -15.57 1.81 -4.71
C VAL A 345 -15.68 1.36 -3.26
N GLY A 346 -16.55 0.36 -3.00
CA GLY A 346 -16.67 -0.27 -1.68
C GLY A 346 -17.43 0.53 -0.64
N GLU A 347 -18.13 1.59 -1.02
CA GLU A 347 -18.77 2.51 -0.07
C GLU A 347 -20.29 2.49 -0.16
N SER A 348 -20.94 2.75 0.97
CA SER A 348 -22.38 2.91 0.99
C SER A 348 -22.79 4.21 0.31
N LYS A 349 -23.94 4.19 -0.38
CA LYS A 349 -24.54 5.41 -0.95
C LYS A 349 -24.59 6.56 0.07
N GLN A 350 -24.99 6.25 1.31
CA GLN A 350 -25.10 7.22 2.40
C GLN A 350 -23.76 7.89 2.69
N LYS A 351 -22.66 7.11 2.77
CA LYS A 351 -21.32 7.64 3.05
C LYS A 351 -20.84 8.58 1.94
N VAL A 352 -20.97 8.15 0.69
CA VAL A 352 -20.59 8.96 -0.49
C VAL A 352 -21.45 10.23 -0.57
N GLN A 353 -22.75 10.13 -0.28
CA GLN A 353 -23.66 11.28 -0.30
C GLN A 353 -23.30 12.32 0.76
N THR A 354 -22.98 11.89 1.99
CA THR A 354 -22.51 12.79 3.05
C THR A 354 -21.21 13.49 2.65
N PHE A 355 -20.25 12.75 2.09
CA PHE A 355 -18.99 13.33 1.62
C PHE A 355 -19.21 14.38 0.50
N MET A 356 -20.10 14.09 -0.45
CA MET A 356 -20.41 14.99 -1.57
C MET A 356 -21.14 16.28 -1.16
N GLN A 357 -21.75 16.33 0.03
CA GLN A 357 -22.29 17.58 0.59
C GLN A 357 -21.16 18.58 0.94
N GLN A 358 -19.98 18.07 1.29
CA GLN A 358 -18.81 18.88 1.62
C GLN A 358 -17.94 19.16 0.39
N HIS A 359 -17.95 18.24 -0.58
CA HIS A 359 -17.20 18.32 -1.83
C HIS A 359 -18.15 18.29 -3.04
N PRO A 360 -18.96 19.35 -3.27
CA PRO A 360 -19.93 19.34 -4.36
C PRO A 360 -19.24 19.30 -5.73
N VAL A 361 -19.73 18.42 -6.59
CA VAL A 361 -19.26 18.24 -7.98
C VAL A 361 -20.44 18.22 -8.94
N ASN A 362 -20.17 18.59 -10.20
CA ASN A 362 -21.18 18.65 -11.27
C ASN A 362 -21.15 17.45 -12.22
N PHE A 363 -20.15 16.58 -12.08
CA PHE A 363 -20.03 15.36 -12.88
C PHE A 363 -20.71 14.15 -12.21
N ASN A 364 -20.84 13.05 -12.96
CA ASN A 364 -21.51 11.84 -12.47
C ASN A 364 -20.67 11.11 -11.43
N VAL A 365 -21.23 10.88 -10.24
CA VAL A 365 -20.67 10.01 -9.21
C VAL A 365 -21.40 8.67 -9.23
N LEU A 366 -20.66 7.58 -9.43
CA LEU A 366 -21.16 6.21 -9.55
C LEU A 366 -20.75 5.38 -8.32
N LEU A 367 -21.51 4.33 -8.02
CA LEU A 367 -21.32 3.51 -6.83
C LEU A 367 -20.99 2.06 -7.21
N ASP A 368 -19.72 1.66 -7.07
CA ASP A 368 -19.24 0.27 -7.18
C ASP A 368 -19.12 -0.36 -5.79
N GLN A 369 -20.25 -0.64 -5.15
CA GLN A 369 -20.29 -1.06 -3.74
C GLN A 369 -19.59 -2.41 -3.49
N GLN A 370 -19.48 -3.26 -4.51
CA GLN A 370 -18.90 -4.61 -4.42
C GLN A 370 -17.49 -4.72 -5.05
N GLY A 371 -16.96 -3.60 -5.55
CA GLY A 371 -15.65 -3.54 -6.21
C GLY A 371 -15.57 -4.39 -7.49
N GLU A 372 -16.70 -4.73 -8.10
CA GLU A 372 -16.74 -5.57 -9.30
C GLU A 372 -16.21 -4.82 -10.50
N LEU A 373 -16.60 -3.55 -10.66
CA LEU A 373 -16.11 -2.71 -11.74
C LEU A 373 -14.62 -2.44 -11.56
N TYR A 374 -14.18 -2.14 -10.33
CA TYR A 374 -12.77 -1.96 -9.97
C TYR A 374 -11.89 -3.13 -10.44
N ARG A 375 -12.32 -4.38 -10.16
CA ARG A 375 -11.63 -5.59 -10.63
C ARG A 375 -11.73 -5.80 -12.14
N ASN A 376 -12.90 -5.57 -12.74
CA ASN A 376 -13.10 -5.73 -14.20
C ASN A 376 -12.24 -4.75 -15.01
N TRP A 377 -12.07 -3.53 -14.50
CA TRP A 377 -11.18 -2.50 -15.03
C TRP A 377 -9.72 -2.67 -14.62
N LYS A 378 -9.42 -3.72 -13.84
CA LYS A 378 -8.09 -4.11 -13.38
C LYS A 378 -7.34 -2.98 -12.67
N VAL A 379 -8.09 -2.18 -11.92
CA VAL A 379 -7.53 -1.08 -11.13
C VAL A 379 -6.88 -1.66 -9.89
N GLY A 380 -5.63 -1.29 -9.57
CA GLY A 380 -4.91 -1.83 -8.41
C GLY A 380 -4.67 -0.86 -7.26
N ALA A 381 -4.91 0.45 -7.47
CA ALA A 381 -4.72 1.48 -6.46
C ALA A 381 -5.66 2.67 -6.67
N PHE A 382 -5.77 3.50 -5.65
CA PHE A 382 -6.51 4.75 -5.71
C PHE A 382 -5.59 6.00 -5.62
N PRO A 383 -5.96 7.11 -6.28
CA PRO A 383 -6.91 7.15 -7.40
C PRO A 383 -6.30 6.48 -8.65
N THR A 384 -7.16 6.08 -9.59
CA THR A 384 -6.76 5.66 -10.94
C THR A 384 -7.76 6.23 -11.94
N SER A 385 -7.27 6.85 -13.00
CA SER A 385 -8.11 7.48 -14.02
C SER A 385 -7.79 6.95 -15.41
N PHE A 386 -8.83 6.73 -16.22
CA PHE A 386 -8.71 6.36 -17.64
C PHE A 386 -9.40 7.41 -18.49
N VAL A 387 -8.74 7.88 -19.55
CA VAL A 387 -9.33 8.76 -20.55
C VAL A 387 -9.62 7.95 -21.80
N LEU A 388 -10.90 7.95 -22.20
CA LEU A 388 -11.43 7.22 -23.33
C LEU A 388 -11.72 8.16 -24.49
N ASP A 389 -11.41 7.73 -25.71
CA ASP A 389 -11.87 8.43 -26.91
C ASP A 389 -13.37 8.22 -27.18
N LYS A 390 -13.86 8.82 -28.26
CA LYS A 390 -15.26 8.74 -28.73
C LYS A 390 -15.72 7.34 -29.12
N GLN A 391 -14.81 6.37 -29.26
CA GLN A 391 -15.09 4.96 -29.51
C GLN A 391 -14.93 4.12 -28.22
N HIS A 392 -14.73 4.79 -27.08
CA HIS A 392 -14.43 4.20 -25.78
C HIS A 392 -13.18 3.33 -25.76
N ARG A 393 -12.17 3.67 -26.57
CA ARG A 393 -10.84 3.08 -26.46
C ARG A 393 -10.02 3.86 -25.45
N ILE A 394 -9.26 3.16 -24.63
CA ILE A 394 -8.44 3.80 -23.60
C ILE A 394 -7.25 4.48 -24.27
N ARG A 395 -7.18 5.81 -24.16
CA ARG A 395 -6.10 6.63 -24.71
C ARG A 395 -5.03 6.93 -23.69
N TYR A 396 -5.43 7.19 -22.45
CA TYR A 396 -4.53 7.53 -21.36
C TYR A 396 -4.95 6.82 -20.08
N ALA A 397 -3.99 6.48 -19.24
CA ALA A 397 -4.20 6.03 -17.87
C ALA A 397 -3.29 6.78 -16.91
N VAL A 398 -3.80 7.07 -15.72
CA VAL A 398 -3.10 7.80 -14.67
C VAL A 398 -3.28 7.07 -13.36
N PHE A 399 -2.18 6.87 -12.64
CA PHE A 399 -2.13 6.17 -11.37
C PHE A 399 -1.62 7.09 -10.26
N GLY A 400 -2.41 7.28 -9.21
CA GLY A 400 -2.14 8.28 -8.17
C GLY A 400 -2.75 9.64 -8.48
N ALA A 401 -2.69 10.55 -7.50
CA ALA A 401 -3.24 11.90 -7.64
C ALA A 401 -2.59 12.64 -8.82
N PHE A 402 -3.41 13.40 -9.53
CA PHE A 402 -3.00 14.09 -10.75
C PHE A 402 -3.66 15.45 -10.86
N ASP A 403 -2.91 16.44 -11.35
CA ASP A 403 -3.45 17.77 -11.63
C ASP A 403 -4.06 17.81 -13.03
N TRP A 404 -5.40 17.78 -13.09
CA TRP A 404 -6.17 17.83 -14.32
C TRP A 404 -6.26 19.24 -14.93
N ASN A 405 -5.77 20.28 -14.26
CA ASN A 405 -5.92 21.68 -14.68
C ASN A 405 -4.74 22.22 -15.51
N SER A 406 -3.84 21.36 -16.00
CA SER A 406 -2.74 21.81 -16.86
C SER A 406 -3.17 22.05 -18.32
N ASP A 407 -2.51 23.00 -18.98
CA ASP A 407 -2.75 23.27 -20.41
C ASP A 407 -2.39 22.06 -21.30
N GLU A 408 -1.43 21.23 -20.89
CA GLU A 408 -1.11 19.99 -21.60
C GLU A 408 -2.29 19.01 -21.58
N VAL A 409 -2.91 18.79 -20.41
CA VAL A 409 -4.08 17.93 -20.26
C VAL A 409 -5.22 18.48 -21.12
N ALA A 410 -5.46 19.79 -21.07
CA ALA A 410 -6.49 20.42 -21.87
C ALA A 410 -6.26 20.23 -23.38
N ALA A 411 -5.04 20.40 -23.87
CA ALA A 411 -4.70 20.18 -25.27
C ALA A 411 -4.91 18.73 -25.70
N LYS A 412 -4.57 17.76 -24.84
CA LYS A 412 -4.82 16.33 -25.10
C LYS A 412 -6.32 16.02 -25.17
N ILE A 413 -7.14 16.59 -24.28
CA ILE A 413 -8.60 16.43 -24.33
C ILE A 413 -9.19 17.11 -25.58
N GLU A 414 -8.74 18.32 -25.92
CA GLU A 414 -9.16 19.04 -27.14
C GLU A 414 -8.84 18.23 -28.40
N ALA A 415 -7.68 17.58 -28.47
CA ALA A 415 -7.34 16.69 -29.57
C ALA A 415 -8.32 15.52 -29.69
N LEU A 416 -8.65 14.84 -28.58
CA LEU A 416 -9.65 13.75 -28.59
C LEU A 416 -11.05 14.23 -28.98
N LEU A 417 -11.43 15.44 -28.56
CA LEU A 417 -12.70 16.06 -28.93
C LEU A 417 -12.74 16.46 -30.41
N ALA A 418 -11.61 16.82 -31.01
CA ALA A 418 -11.49 17.16 -32.43
C ALA A 418 -11.37 15.92 -33.34
N GLU A 419 -10.95 14.77 -32.82
CA GLU A 419 -10.88 13.52 -33.58
C GLU A 419 -12.27 13.17 -34.17
N GLN A 420 -12.30 12.93 -35.47
CA GLN A 420 -13.47 12.39 -36.15
C GLN A 420 -13.57 10.91 -35.81
N ALA A 421 -14.76 10.43 -35.46
CA ALA A 421 -15.00 9.01 -35.32
C ALA A 421 -14.66 8.32 -36.66
N GLN A 422 -13.61 7.50 -36.68
CA GLN A 422 -13.25 6.77 -37.90
C GLN A 422 -14.41 5.87 -38.28
N SER A 423 -15.09 6.23 -39.37
CA SER A 423 -16.08 5.40 -40.05
C SER A 423 -15.39 4.12 -40.55
N THR A 424 -15.56 3.01 -39.85
CA THR A 424 -15.30 1.68 -40.42
C THR A 424 -16.38 1.35 -41.45
N THR A 425 -16.30 1.98 -42.62
CA THR A 425 -16.93 1.47 -43.84
C THR A 425 -16.02 0.36 -44.39
N SER A 426 -16.22 -0.87 -43.90
CA SER A 426 -15.73 -2.04 -44.62
C SER A 426 -16.51 -2.15 -45.92
N ASN A 427 -15.91 -1.65 -47.01
CA ASN A 427 -16.36 -1.96 -48.36
C ASN A 427 -16.13 -3.45 -48.61
N PHE A 428 -17.12 -4.28 -48.29
CA PHE A 428 -17.24 -5.62 -48.86
C PHE A 428 -17.56 -5.45 -50.35
N ILE A 429 -16.52 -5.51 -51.18
CA ILE A 429 -16.67 -5.72 -52.62
C ILE A 429 -16.94 -7.21 -52.79
N LEU A 430 -18.17 -7.57 -53.18
CA LEU A 430 -18.47 -8.91 -53.67
C LEU A 430 -17.84 -9.05 -55.07
N PRO A 431 -17.10 -10.13 -55.35
CA PRO A 431 -16.64 -10.41 -56.70
C PRO A 431 -17.81 -10.87 -57.57
N ASP A 432 -17.87 -10.33 -58.79
CA ASP A 432 -18.84 -10.67 -59.85
C ASP A 432 -18.74 -12.13 -60.33
#